data_AF-A0A6V7XKW6-F1
#
_entry.id   AF-A0A6V7XKW6-F1
#
_cell.length_a   1.000
_cell.length_b   1.000
_cell.length_c   1.000
_cell.angle_alpha   90.00
_cell.angle_beta   90.00
_cell.angle_gamma   90.00
#
_symmetry.space_group_name_H-M   'P 1'
#
loop_
_entity.id
_entity.type
_entity.pdbx_description
1 polymer ?
#
loop_
_entity_poly.entity_id
_entity_poly.type
_entity_poly.pdbx_seq_one_letter_code
_entity_poly.pdbx_strand_id
1 'polypeptide(L)'
;MDQTIEASRRQSIEPDRLGAIISSQLLDNDIWIPIRKIENDTIDNILNRFQLVSQSKIEKGSLLGQPFTVKIQTLGISSLPKNQSIRGRAPQENSAIITHINIDRLIKISNPNNLCLFYALEITRKYFAKELGAKWNFSRYLKNGDRQMDDVFNLLKSVKIPHDLPEYDAVEYVPVVVDFWNNKYKDAGYKFKVFIFGSISEKPIFKYGNDNFNMPISIFHKDNHFDGIRFVGGMFGLKHKYCFTCEKKFRKSKEHDLKCKSLCRLCGRVGSERPCVATGDFYKKCDECGKIYLNGECFNHHKKSSNCRQTKQCDKCGVIWSMKNYKREAEKKHVCGQKVVSNLSTVSQRG
;
A
#
# COMPACT_ATOMS: atom_id res chain seq x y z
N MET A 1 -7.26 -13.84 25.76
CA MET A 1 -7.50 -14.74 24.62
C MET A 1 -8.90 -15.34 24.71
N ASP A 2 -9.47 -15.48 25.92
CA ASP A 2 -10.75 -16.19 26.14
C ASP A 2 -12.02 -15.37 25.87
N GLN A 3 -12.07 -14.06 26.17
CA GLN A 3 -13.30 -13.28 26.01
C GLN A 3 -13.78 -13.14 24.55
N THR A 4 -12.85 -13.19 23.58
CA THR A 4 -13.18 -13.09 22.15
C THR A 4 -13.64 -14.43 21.58
N ILE A 5 -13.13 -15.54 22.12
CA ILE A 5 -13.55 -16.91 21.74
C ILE A 5 -14.95 -17.20 22.30
N GLU A 6 -15.23 -16.77 23.53
CA GLU A 6 -16.56 -16.87 24.14
C GLU A 6 -17.62 -16.03 23.43
N ALA A 7 -17.26 -14.84 22.95
CA ALA A 7 -18.15 -13.98 22.16
C ALA A 7 -18.51 -14.60 20.80
N SER A 8 -17.55 -15.24 20.11
CA SER A 8 -17.81 -15.96 18.85
C SER A 8 -18.67 -17.21 19.04
N ARG A 9 -18.48 -17.96 20.14
CA ARG A 9 -19.32 -19.15 20.46
C ARG A 9 -20.78 -18.79 20.73
N ARG A 10 -21.07 -17.59 21.24
CA ARG A 10 -22.44 -17.12 21.50
C ARG A 10 -23.21 -16.69 20.24
N GLN A 11 -22.55 -16.53 19.10
CA GLN A 11 -23.16 -16.04 17.85
C GLN A 11 -23.25 -17.08 16.73
N SER A 12 -22.81 -18.33 16.94
CA SER A 12 -22.78 -19.39 15.91
C SER A 12 -22.17 -18.93 14.58
N ILE A 13 -21.13 -18.08 14.63
CA ILE A 13 -20.39 -17.65 13.46
C ILE A 13 -19.28 -18.67 13.23
N GLU A 14 -19.54 -19.64 12.38
CA GLU A 14 -18.49 -20.55 11.88
C GLU A 14 -17.61 -19.78 10.88
N PRO A 15 -16.28 -19.72 11.11
CA PRO A 15 -15.40 -19.10 10.15
C PRO A 15 -15.39 -19.92 8.85
N ASP A 16 -15.70 -19.28 7.72
CA ASP A 16 -15.71 -19.91 6.40
C ASP A 16 -14.47 -19.56 5.58
N ARG A 17 -13.66 -18.60 6.04
CA ARG A 17 -12.43 -18.18 5.41
C ARG A 17 -11.31 -17.97 6.43
N LEU A 18 -10.08 -18.27 6.03
CA LEU A 18 -8.88 -18.15 6.87
C LEU A 18 -7.73 -17.53 6.07
N GLY A 19 -7.10 -16.52 6.64
CA GLY A 19 -5.79 -16.02 6.24
C GLY A 19 -4.80 -16.15 7.40
N ALA A 20 -3.52 -16.07 7.10
CA ALA A 20 -2.49 -16.11 8.13
C ALA A 20 -1.34 -15.16 7.81
N ILE A 21 -0.77 -14.55 8.84
CA ILE A 21 0.49 -13.83 8.75
C ILE A 21 1.52 -14.60 9.56
N ILE A 22 2.66 -14.90 8.97
CA ILE A 22 3.80 -15.49 9.64
C ILE A 22 4.86 -14.40 9.79
N SER A 23 5.20 -14.11 11.03
CA SER A 23 6.23 -13.15 11.42
C SER A 23 7.34 -13.86 12.17
N SER A 24 8.58 -13.54 11.85
CA SER A 24 9.76 -14.04 12.58
C SER A 24 10.89 -13.03 12.48
N GLN A 25 11.76 -13.00 13.49
CA GLN A 25 12.98 -12.17 13.45
C GLN A 25 13.95 -12.60 12.34
N LEU A 26 13.81 -13.83 11.85
CA LEU A 26 14.61 -14.39 10.74
C LEU A 26 14.06 -13.98 9.36
N LEU A 27 12.87 -13.36 9.31
CA LEU A 27 12.23 -12.92 8.09
C LEU A 27 12.46 -11.42 7.85
N ASP A 28 12.99 -11.09 6.68
CA ASP A 28 13.17 -9.68 6.26
C ASP A 28 11.80 -8.98 6.08
N ASN A 29 10.72 -9.75 5.82
CA ASN A 29 9.34 -9.28 5.76
C ASN A 29 8.37 -10.39 6.20
N ASP A 30 7.23 -10.00 6.78
CA ASP A 30 6.14 -10.92 7.12
C ASP A 30 5.65 -11.70 5.89
N ILE A 31 5.39 -12.99 6.11
CA ILE A 31 4.88 -13.89 5.07
C ILE A 31 3.38 -13.95 5.23
N TRP A 32 2.70 -13.43 4.22
CA TRP A 32 1.26 -13.36 4.21
C TRP A 32 0.67 -14.51 3.41
N ILE A 33 -0.16 -15.29 4.08
CA ILE A 33 -1.01 -16.31 3.50
C ILE A 33 -2.38 -15.64 3.27
N PRO A 34 -2.83 -15.54 2.01
CA PRO A 34 -4.08 -14.89 1.65
C PRO A 34 -5.26 -15.55 2.33
N ILE A 35 -6.31 -14.77 2.54
CA ILE A 35 -7.58 -15.25 3.07
C ILE A 35 -8.22 -16.16 2.02
N ARG A 36 -8.40 -17.44 2.36
CA ARG A 36 -9.00 -18.47 1.49
C ARG A 36 -10.22 -19.08 2.14
N LYS A 37 -11.12 -19.64 1.34
CA LYS A 37 -12.21 -20.46 1.86
C LYS A 37 -11.64 -21.65 2.63
N ILE A 38 -12.23 -21.97 3.76
CA ILE A 38 -11.87 -23.16 4.53
C ILE A 38 -12.47 -24.36 3.82
N GLU A 39 -11.61 -25.04 3.06
CA GLU A 39 -11.84 -26.33 2.41
C GLU A 39 -11.10 -27.44 3.18
N ASN A 40 -11.41 -28.71 2.90
CA ASN A 40 -10.87 -29.85 3.65
C ASN A 40 -9.32 -29.92 3.65
N ASP A 41 -8.66 -29.35 2.65
CA ASP A 41 -7.21 -29.33 2.45
C ASP A 41 -6.55 -28.01 2.91
N THR A 42 -7.29 -27.10 3.54
CA THR A 42 -6.79 -25.76 3.93
C THR A 42 -5.58 -25.84 4.84
N ILE A 43 -5.60 -26.78 5.79
CA ILE A 43 -4.50 -26.99 6.74
C ILE A 43 -3.25 -27.45 5.98
N ASP A 44 -3.39 -28.44 5.09
CA ASP A 44 -2.27 -28.97 4.29
C ASP A 44 -1.70 -27.92 3.35
N ASN A 45 -2.55 -27.09 2.74
CA ASN A 45 -2.12 -25.97 1.90
C ASN A 45 -1.31 -24.92 2.67
N ILE A 46 -1.69 -24.64 3.91
CA ILE A 46 -0.96 -23.72 4.79
C ILE A 46 0.37 -24.33 5.23
N LEU A 47 0.37 -25.61 5.62
CA LEU A 47 1.56 -26.34 6.02
C LEU A 47 2.56 -26.48 4.86
N ASN A 48 2.09 -26.80 3.66
CA ASN A 48 2.92 -26.88 2.46
C ASN A 48 3.56 -25.53 2.13
N ARG A 49 2.81 -24.42 2.23
CA ARG A 49 3.39 -23.07 2.07
C ARG A 49 4.41 -22.74 3.16
N PHE A 50 4.15 -23.16 4.39
CA PHE A 50 5.08 -22.99 5.50
C PHE A 50 6.39 -23.75 5.24
N GLN A 51 6.30 -24.99 4.77
CA GLN A 51 7.45 -25.83 4.43
C GLN A 51 8.27 -25.25 3.26
N LEU A 52 7.62 -24.80 2.18
CA LEU A 52 8.28 -24.17 1.03
C LEU A 52 9.09 -22.93 1.45
N VAL A 53 8.51 -22.13 2.35
CA VAL A 53 9.17 -20.96 2.92
C VAL A 53 10.40 -21.36 3.75
N SER A 54 10.24 -22.37 4.62
CA SER A 54 11.32 -22.87 5.47
C SER A 54 12.48 -23.45 4.65
N GLN A 55 12.18 -24.13 3.55
CA GLN A 55 13.18 -24.74 2.67
C GLN A 55 13.94 -23.71 1.83
N SER A 56 13.31 -22.57 1.47
CA SER A 56 13.98 -21.53 0.67
C SER A 56 15.06 -20.71 1.41
N LYS A 57 15.18 -20.86 2.73
CA LYS A 57 16.01 -19.99 3.60
C LYS A 57 17.00 -20.76 4.48
N ILE A 58 17.38 -21.98 4.10
CA ILE A 58 18.29 -22.88 4.84
C ILE A 58 19.60 -22.16 5.30
N GLU A 59 20.09 -21.17 4.56
CA GLU A 59 21.29 -20.40 4.91
C GLU A 59 21.15 -19.48 6.16
N LYS A 60 19.94 -19.09 6.58
CA LYS A 60 19.71 -18.24 7.77
C LYS A 60 19.22 -19.04 9.01
N GLY A 61 19.20 -20.37 8.91
CA GLY A 61 18.64 -21.27 9.94
C GLY A 61 17.16 -21.62 9.69
N SER A 62 16.72 -22.72 10.28
CA SER A 62 15.32 -23.20 10.15
C SER A 62 14.36 -22.30 10.95
N LEU A 63 13.22 -21.95 10.35
CA LEU A 63 12.12 -21.23 11.03
C LEU A 63 11.57 -22.01 12.24
N LEU A 64 11.79 -23.33 12.29
CA LEU A 64 11.39 -24.20 13.40
C LEU A 64 12.38 -24.16 14.58
N GLY A 65 13.57 -23.54 14.40
CA GLY A 65 14.61 -23.45 15.42
C GLY A 65 14.54 -22.19 16.30
N GLN A 66 13.64 -21.24 16.00
CA GLN A 66 13.42 -20.03 16.80
C GLN A 66 11.93 -19.67 16.89
N PRO A 67 11.51 -18.89 17.89
CA PRO A 67 10.12 -18.46 18.02
C PRO A 67 9.66 -17.67 16.79
N PHE A 68 8.52 -18.06 16.23
CA PHE A 68 7.80 -17.30 15.21
C PHE A 68 6.36 -17.05 15.68
N THR A 69 5.74 -16.01 15.16
CA THR A 69 4.35 -15.68 15.43
C THR A 69 3.51 -16.00 14.20
N VAL A 70 2.47 -16.81 14.38
CA VAL A 70 1.43 -16.98 13.38
C VAL A 70 0.19 -16.23 13.86
N LYS A 71 -0.17 -15.17 13.14
CA LYS A 71 -1.42 -14.46 13.36
C LYS A 71 -2.44 -14.99 12.37
N ILE A 72 -3.35 -15.82 12.87
CA ILE A 72 -4.46 -16.35 12.08
C ILE A 72 -5.60 -15.34 12.13
N GLN A 73 -6.11 -14.98 10.95
CA GLN A 73 -7.30 -14.16 10.81
C GLN A 73 -8.39 -15.03 10.17
N THR A 74 -9.38 -15.39 10.97
CA THR A 74 -10.59 -16.05 10.48
C THR A 74 -11.67 -15.01 10.19
N LEU A 75 -12.41 -15.23 9.11
CA LEU A 75 -13.53 -14.42 8.68
C LEU A 75 -14.71 -15.37 8.45
N GLY A 76 -15.86 -15.08 9.05
CA GLY A 76 -17.12 -15.78 8.82
C GLY A 76 -18.02 -14.95 7.91
N ILE A 77 -17.61 -14.74 6.67
CA ILE A 77 -18.27 -13.79 5.75
C ILE A 77 -19.68 -14.24 5.38
N SER A 78 -19.90 -15.54 5.22
CA SER A 78 -21.22 -16.11 4.96
C SER A 78 -22.22 -15.93 6.11
N SER A 79 -21.76 -15.68 7.33
CA SER A 79 -22.60 -15.38 8.50
C SER A 79 -22.73 -13.89 8.80
N LEU A 80 -21.98 -13.03 8.10
CA LEU A 80 -22.06 -11.58 8.29
C LEU A 80 -23.38 -11.05 7.74
N PRO A 81 -24.05 -10.11 8.45
CA PRO A 81 -25.19 -9.39 7.89
C PRO A 81 -24.80 -8.76 6.55
N LYS A 82 -25.66 -8.90 5.52
CA LYS A 82 -25.47 -8.33 4.16
C LYS A 82 -25.05 -6.85 4.15
N ASN A 83 -25.28 -6.13 5.24
CA ASN A 83 -24.89 -4.73 5.47
C ASN A 83 -23.37 -4.47 5.53
N GLN A 84 -22.51 -5.49 5.53
CA GLN A 84 -21.04 -5.32 5.45
C GLN A 84 -20.46 -5.53 4.03
N SER A 85 -21.29 -5.92 3.05
CA SER A 85 -20.85 -6.17 1.67
C SER A 85 -20.63 -4.88 0.88
N ILE A 86 -19.54 -4.81 0.10
CA ILE A 86 -19.26 -3.67 -0.78
C ILE A 86 -19.54 -4.12 -2.22
N ARG A 87 -20.78 -3.92 -2.66
CA ARG A 87 -21.28 -4.48 -3.92
C ARG A 87 -21.18 -3.49 -5.07
N GLY A 88 -20.82 -4.01 -6.24
CA GLY A 88 -20.71 -3.25 -7.48
C GLY A 88 -21.70 -3.72 -8.54
N ARG A 89 -22.34 -2.76 -9.21
CA ARG A 89 -23.16 -2.94 -10.42
C ARG A 89 -23.00 -1.74 -11.39
N ALA A 90 -23.63 -1.82 -12.55
CA ALA A 90 -23.67 -0.73 -13.52
C ALA A 90 -24.17 0.59 -12.86
N PRO A 91 -23.73 1.77 -13.34
CA PRO A 91 -24.25 3.04 -12.84
C PRO A 91 -25.78 3.09 -12.94
N GLN A 92 -26.45 3.43 -11.83
CA GLN A 92 -27.87 3.80 -11.87
C GLN A 92 -27.98 5.32 -11.86
N GLU A 93 -28.87 5.88 -12.69
CA GLU A 93 -29.22 7.29 -12.61
C GLU A 93 -29.91 7.55 -11.26
N ASN A 94 -29.14 8.02 -10.30
CA ASN A 94 -29.64 8.64 -9.07
C ASN A 94 -28.69 9.76 -8.66
N SER A 95 -29.27 10.94 -8.52
CA SER A 95 -28.61 12.20 -8.20
C SER A 95 -28.59 12.42 -6.69
N ALA A 96 -27.40 12.33 -6.10
CA ALA A 96 -27.03 13.09 -4.90
C ALA A 96 -25.51 13.15 -4.78
N ILE A 97 -24.92 14.31 -5.07
CA ILE A 97 -23.51 14.60 -4.78
C ILE A 97 -23.44 15.18 -3.37
N ILE A 98 -22.92 14.42 -2.41
CA ILE A 98 -22.36 14.94 -1.16
C ILE A 98 -21.11 14.07 -0.89
N THR A 99 -19.88 14.52 -0.60
CA THR A 99 -19.25 15.71 0.02
C THR A 99 -17.83 15.85 -0.55
N HIS A 100 -17.22 17.06 -0.58
CA HIS A 100 -15.76 17.42 -0.66
C HIS A 100 -14.72 16.54 -1.42
N ILE A 101 -15.13 15.54 -2.18
CA ILE A 101 -14.30 14.61 -2.92
C ILE A 101 -14.22 15.13 -4.35
N ASN A 102 -13.01 15.43 -4.81
CA ASN A 102 -12.80 15.88 -6.17
C ASN A 102 -12.96 14.70 -7.16
N ILE A 103 -14.14 14.61 -7.77
CA ILE A 103 -14.50 13.55 -8.73
C ILE A 103 -13.68 13.60 -10.03
N ASP A 104 -13.06 14.73 -10.37
CA ASP A 104 -12.17 14.84 -11.56
C ASP A 104 -10.88 14.04 -11.40
N ARG A 105 -10.59 13.57 -10.17
CA ARG A 105 -9.47 12.67 -9.88
C ARG A 105 -9.81 11.21 -10.13
N LEU A 106 -11.05 10.90 -10.51
CA LEU A 106 -11.49 9.56 -10.82
C LEU A 106 -11.20 9.19 -12.28
N ILE A 107 -11.00 7.89 -12.50
CA ILE A 107 -11.14 7.24 -13.80
C ILE A 107 -12.60 6.78 -13.84
N LYS A 108 -13.44 7.56 -14.52
CA LYS A 108 -14.87 7.28 -14.59
C LYS A 108 -15.16 6.01 -15.35
N ILE A 109 -15.90 5.09 -14.72
CA ILE A 109 -16.32 3.83 -15.31
C ILE A 109 -17.78 3.97 -15.73
N SER A 110 -18.06 3.86 -17.03
CA SER A 110 -19.41 4.05 -17.59
C SER A 110 -19.91 2.82 -18.34
N ASN A 111 -19.38 1.64 -18.03
CA ASN A 111 -19.74 0.40 -18.71
C ASN A 111 -21.19 -0.03 -18.33
N PRO A 112 -21.96 -0.56 -19.30
CA PRO A 112 -23.41 -0.81 -19.12
C PRO A 112 -23.74 -2.08 -18.32
N ASN A 113 -22.76 -2.90 -17.98
CA ASN A 113 -22.95 -4.19 -17.29
C ASN A 113 -22.57 -4.11 -15.80
N ASN A 114 -22.83 -5.19 -15.06
CA ASN A 114 -22.60 -5.24 -13.61
C ASN A 114 -21.13 -5.43 -13.19
N LEU A 115 -20.17 -5.29 -14.12
CA LEU A 115 -18.76 -5.59 -13.89
C LEU A 115 -17.93 -4.38 -13.49
N CYS A 116 -18.55 -3.30 -13.00
CA CYS A 116 -17.86 -2.04 -12.69
C CYS A 116 -16.66 -2.23 -11.74
N LEU A 117 -16.73 -3.19 -10.80
CA LEU A 117 -15.61 -3.56 -9.94
C LEU A 117 -14.38 -3.98 -10.76
N PHE A 118 -14.56 -4.86 -11.73
CA PHE A 118 -13.46 -5.38 -12.54
C PHE A 118 -12.94 -4.37 -13.55
N TYR A 119 -13.82 -3.54 -14.13
CA TYR A 119 -13.38 -2.39 -14.93
C TYR A 119 -12.55 -1.42 -14.10
N ALA A 120 -13.03 -1.03 -12.92
CA ALA A 120 -12.29 -0.13 -12.03
C ALA A 120 -10.92 -0.72 -11.66
N LEU A 121 -10.86 -2.00 -11.35
CA LEU A 121 -9.62 -2.73 -11.07
C LEU A 121 -8.66 -2.72 -12.27
N GLU A 122 -9.08 -3.25 -13.41
CA GLU A 122 -8.20 -3.51 -14.57
C GLU A 122 -7.75 -2.21 -15.24
N ILE A 123 -8.65 -1.24 -15.42
CA ILE A 123 -8.34 0.05 -16.02
C ILE A 123 -7.39 0.86 -15.12
N THR A 124 -7.62 0.84 -13.80
CA THR A 124 -6.73 1.53 -12.83
C THR A 124 -5.36 0.85 -12.78
N ARG A 125 -5.29 -0.48 -12.84
CA ARG A 125 -4.03 -1.22 -12.95
C ARG A 125 -3.24 -0.81 -14.19
N LYS A 126 -3.88 -0.80 -15.37
CA LYS A 126 -3.24 -0.38 -16.64
C LYS A 126 -2.74 1.07 -16.57
N TYR A 127 -3.49 1.97 -15.92
CA TYR A 127 -3.08 3.35 -15.70
C TYR A 127 -1.78 3.45 -14.89
N PHE A 128 -1.70 2.79 -13.73
CA PHE A 128 -0.53 2.87 -12.86
C PHE A 128 0.67 2.08 -13.39
N ALA A 129 0.43 0.91 -14.00
CA ALA A 129 1.48 0.09 -14.61
C ALA A 129 2.03 0.71 -15.91
N LYS A 130 1.41 1.79 -16.41
CA LYS A 130 1.74 2.45 -17.68
C LYS A 130 1.77 1.47 -18.86
N GLU A 131 0.89 0.46 -18.83
CA GLU A 131 0.85 -0.63 -19.82
C GLU A 131 0.57 -0.11 -21.24
N LEU A 132 -0.15 1.00 -21.35
CA LEU A 132 -0.48 1.64 -22.62
C LEU A 132 0.55 2.69 -23.06
N GLY A 133 1.64 2.86 -22.32
CA GLY A 133 2.71 3.82 -22.61
C GLY A 133 2.25 5.29 -22.45
N ALA A 134 2.20 6.02 -23.56
CA ALA A 134 1.89 7.45 -23.56
C ALA A 134 0.46 7.76 -23.06
N LYS A 135 0.29 8.94 -22.43
CA LYS A 135 -1.00 9.34 -21.82
C LYS A 135 -2.18 9.35 -22.81
N TRP A 136 -1.94 9.71 -24.07
CA TRP A 136 -2.98 9.77 -25.09
C TRP A 136 -3.51 8.37 -25.48
N ASN A 137 -2.68 7.32 -25.39
CA ASN A 137 -3.13 5.93 -25.59
C ASN A 137 -4.13 5.52 -24.51
N PHE A 138 -3.88 5.92 -23.26
CA PHE A 138 -4.83 5.67 -22.18
C PHE A 138 -6.15 6.42 -22.41
N SER A 139 -6.11 7.68 -22.87
CA SER A 139 -7.31 8.42 -23.25
C SER A 139 -8.09 7.75 -24.39
N ARG A 140 -7.40 7.18 -25.40
CA ARG A 140 -8.03 6.43 -26.49
C ARG A 140 -8.65 5.13 -25.99
N TYR A 141 -7.96 4.43 -25.07
CA TYR A 141 -8.47 3.22 -24.45
C TYR A 141 -9.75 3.47 -23.65
N LEU A 142 -9.81 4.55 -22.86
CA LEU A 142 -11.03 4.92 -22.11
C LEU A 142 -12.26 5.17 -23.00
N LYS A 143 -12.06 5.49 -24.28
CA LYS A 143 -13.15 5.68 -25.25
C LYS A 143 -13.53 4.40 -26.00
N ASN A 144 -12.75 3.33 -25.85
CA ASN A 144 -12.97 2.06 -26.54
C ASN A 144 -13.57 1.04 -25.56
N GLY A 145 -14.90 0.99 -25.51
CA GLY A 145 -15.64 0.09 -24.62
C GLY A 145 -15.39 -1.38 -24.91
N ASP A 146 -15.31 -1.76 -26.19
CA ASP A 146 -15.08 -3.15 -26.62
C ASP A 146 -13.74 -3.67 -26.09
N ARG A 147 -12.67 -2.89 -26.24
CA ARG A 147 -11.34 -3.27 -25.74
C ARG A 147 -11.30 -3.34 -24.22
N GLN A 148 -12.03 -2.48 -23.51
CA GLN A 148 -12.15 -2.56 -22.06
C GLN A 148 -12.89 -3.84 -21.65
N MET A 149 -13.96 -4.18 -22.37
CA MET A 149 -14.75 -5.39 -22.14
C MET A 149 -13.92 -6.65 -22.38
N ASP A 150 -13.18 -6.71 -23.49
CA ASP A 150 -12.28 -7.82 -23.80
C ASP A 150 -11.23 -8.02 -22.70
N ASP A 151 -10.59 -6.94 -22.24
CA ASP A 151 -9.63 -7.00 -21.14
C ASP A 151 -10.25 -7.55 -19.85
N VAL A 152 -11.46 -7.09 -19.49
CA VAL A 152 -12.18 -7.55 -18.29
C VAL A 152 -12.64 -9.01 -18.43
N PHE A 153 -13.18 -9.41 -19.57
CA PHE A 153 -13.61 -10.80 -19.80
C PHE A 153 -12.42 -11.76 -19.78
N ASN A 154 -11.29 -11.36 -20.36
CA ASN A 154 -10.04 -12.12 -20.27
C ASN A 154 -9.55 -12.25 -18.83
N LEU A 155 -9.66 -11.18 -18.02
CA LEU A 155 -9.38 -11.24 -16.59
C LEU A 155 -10.29 -12.26 -15.90
N LEU A 156 -11.62 -12.11 -16.03
CA LEU A 156 -12.61 -12.98 -15.38
C LEU A 156 -12.43 -14.45 -15.74
N LYS A 157 -12.18 -14.74 -17.03
CA LYS A 157 -11.88 -16.08 -17.52
C LYS A 157 -10.61 -16.64 -16.87
N SER A 158 -9.56 -15.84 -16.76
CA SER A 158 -8.27 -16.26 -16.16
C SER A 158 -8.40 -16.65 -14.68
N VAL A 159 -9.32 -16.00 -13.96
CA VAL A 159 -9.57 -16.24 -12.54
C VAL A 159 -10.84 -17.06 -12.25
N LYS A 160 -11.49 -17.58 -13.30
CA LYS A 160 -12.71 -18.40 -13.22
C LYS A 160 -13.86 -17.73 -12.45
N ILE A 161 -14.01 -16.42 -12.59
CA ILE A 161 -15.14 -15.69 -12.01
C ILE A 161 -16.28 -15.63 -13.06
N PRO A 162 -17.53 -15.99 -12.70
CA PRO A 162 -18.69 -15.84 -13.59
C PRO A 162 -18.93 -14.35 -13.89
N HIS A 163 -19.38 -14.03 -15.11
CA HIS A 163 -19.55 -12.63 -15.58
C HIS A 163 -21.03 -12.20 -15.74
N ASP A 164 -21.95 -13.06 -15.32
CA ASP A 164 -23.40 -12.94 -15.45
C ASP A 164 -24.12 -12.71 -14.10
N LEU A 165 -23.37 -12.49 -13.02
CA LEU A 165 -23.96 -12.21 -11.71
C LEU A 165 -24.58 -10.81 -11.67
N PRO A 166 -25.65 -10.62 -10.88
CA PRO A 166 -26.31 -9.32 -10.74
C PRO A 166 -25.42 -8.28 -10.03
N GLU A 167 -24.45 -8.73 -9.24
CA GLU A 167 -23.55 -7.88 -8.46
C GLU A 167 -22.29 -8.65 -8.05
N TYR A 168 -21.23 -7.90 -7.73
CA TYR A 168 -19.96 -8.45 -7.27
C TYR A 168 -19.51 -7.79 -5.98
N ASP A 169 -19.26 -8.60 -4.95
CA ASP A 169 -18.75 -8.15 -3.65
C ASP A 169 -17.22 -8.00 -3.71
N ALA A 170 -16.73 -6.79 -3.41
CA ALA A 170 -15.30 -6.53 -3.38
C ALA A 170 -14.53 -7.36 -2.34
N VAL A 171 -15.15 -7.70 -1.19
CA VAL A 171 -14.55 -8.56 -0.16
C VAL A 171 -14.31 -9.97 -0.71
N GLU A 172 -15.15 -10.43 -1.61
CA GLU A 172 -15.03 -11.75 -2.23
C GLU A 172 -14.08 -11.76 -3.42
N TYR A 173 -14.22 -10.81 -4.35
CA TYR A 173 -13.57 -10.89 -5.66
C TYR A 173 -12.25 -10.12 -5.78
N VAL A 174 -12.05 -9.04 -5.00
CA VAL A 174 -10.75 -8.33 -5.01
C VAL A 174 -9.61 -9.26 -4.59
N PRO A 175 -9.76 -10.12 -3.56
CA PRO A 175 -8.73 -11.09 -3.21
C PRO A 175 -8.23 -11.94 -4.38
N VAL A 176 -9.18 -12.53 -5.11
CA VAL A 176 -8.93 -13.42 -6.24
C VAL A 176 -8.15 -12.69 -7.33
N VAL A 177 -8.58 -11.48 -7.69
CA VAL A 177 -7.93 -10.67 -8.73
C VAL A 177 -6.53 -10.21 -8.33
N VAL A 178 -6.35 -9.74 -7.09
CA VAL A 178 -5.05 -9.24 -6.60
C VAL A 178 -4.03 -10.36 -6.51
N ASP A 179 -4.42 -11.54 -6.02
CA ASP A 179 -3.53 -12.70 -5.94
C ASP A 179 -3.11 -13.17 -7.34
N PHE A 180 -4.06 -13.19 -8.29
CA PHE A 180 -3.76 -13.48 -9.69
C PHE A 180 -2.75 -12.49 -10.28
N TRP A 181 -2.94 -11.19 -10.09
CA TRP A 181 -1.99 -10.18 -10.58
C TRP A 181 -0.61 -10.31 -9.92
N ASN A 182 -0.56 -10.51 -8.61
CA ASN A 182 0.70 -10.67 -7.89
C ASN A 182 1.48 -11.89 -8.34
N ASN A 183 0.79 -12.96 -8.76
CA ASN A 183 1.44 -14.11 -9.39
C ASN A 183 1.86 -13.79 -10.82
N LYS A 184 0.95 -13.25 -11.64
CA LYS A 184 1.17 -12.97 -13.07
C LYS A 184 2.33 -12.00 -13.32
N TYR A 185 2.52 -11.00 -12.45
CA TYR A 185 3.53 -9.95 -12.62
C TYR A 185 4.69 -10.05 -11.63
N LYS A 186 4.87 -11.22 -10.99
CA LYS A 186 5.93 -11.46 -10.02
C LYS A 186 7.32 -11.15 -10.58
N ASP A 187 7.60 -11.59 -11.80
CA ASP A 187 8.90 -11.44 -12.45
C ASP A 187 9.16 -9.99 -12.91
N ALA A 188 8.09 -9.23 -13.15
CA ALA A 188 8.18 -7.79 -13.38
C ALA A 188 8.42 -6.98 -12.08
N GLY A 189 8.44 -7.66 -10.92
CA GLY A 189 8.64 -7.05 -9.62
C GLY A 189 7.42 -6.30 -9.08
N TYR A 190 6.25 -6.43 -9.70
CA TYR A 190 5.03 -5.76 -9.23
C TYR A 190 4.40 -6.49 -8.04
N LYS A 191 4.06 -5.71 -7.02
CA LYS A 191 3.37 -6.13 -5.81
C LYS A 191 2.17 -5.23 -5.63
N PHE A 192 1.02 -5.70 -6.11
CA PHE A 192 -0.25 -5.02 -6.09
C PHE A 192 -0.91 -5.11 -4.71
N LYS A 193 -1.46 -3.98 -4.28
CA LYS A 193 -2.37 -3.88 -3.14
C LYS A 193 -3.53 -2.97 -3.50
N VAL A 194 -4.75 -3.46 -3.34
CA VAL A 194 -5.97 -2.70 -3.64
C VAL A 194 -6.42 -1.95 -2.40
N PHE A 195 -6.85 -0.71 -2.61
CA PHE A 195 -7.44 0.17 -1.62
C PHE A 195 -8.78 0.70 -2.16
N ILE A 196 -9.87 0.40 -1.47
CA ILE A 196 -11.21 0.89 -1.81
C ILE A 196 -11.55 2.03 -0.87
N PHE A 197 -11.84 3.19 -1.43
CA PHE A 197 -12.27 4.38 -0.70
C PHE A 197 -13.78 4.55 -0.82
N GLY A 198 -14.43 4.95 0.26
CA GLY A 198 -15.85 5.35 0.27
C GLY A 198 -16.00 6.87 0.37
N SER A 199 -17.24 7.35 0.39
CA SER A 199 -17.55 8.79 0.45
C SER A 199 -17.36 9.44 1.83
N ILE A 200 -17.26 8.65 2.90
CA ILE A 200 -17.37 9.12 4.29
C ILE A 200 -16.00 9.35 4.95
N SER A 201 -14.96 8.65 4.49
CA SER A 201 -13.67 8.58 5.17
C SER A 201 -12.51 8.88 4.23
N GLU A 202 -11.48 9.52 4.77
CA GLU A 202 -10.18 9.67 4.08
C GLU A 202 -9.36 8.39 4.08
N LYS A 203 -9.76 7.41 4.90
CA LYS A 203 -9.16 6.08 4.93
C LYS A 203 -9.91 5.12 4.02
N PRO A 204 -9.21 4.10 3.47
CA PRO A 204 -9.87 3.04 2.72
C PRO A 204 -10.88 2.30 3.61
N ILE A 205 -12.06 2.02 3.07
CA ILE A 205 -13.08 1.18 3.68
C ILE A 205 -12.75 -0.31 3.53
N PHE A 206 -11.95 -0.66 2.53
CA PHE A 206 -11.45 -2.02 2.32
C PHE A 206 -10.06 -1.99 1.68
N LYS A 207 -9.23 -2.98 2.01
CA LYS A 207 -7.88 -3.14 1.45
C LYS A 207 -7.47 -4.61 1.40
N TYR A 208 -6.75 -4.99 0.35
CA TYR A 208 -6.25 -6.36 0.19
C TYR A 208 -4.92 -6.38 -0.55
N GLY A 209 -3.97 -7.17 -0.05
CA GLY A 209 -2.61 -7.33 -0.58
C GLY A 209 -1.51 -7.11 0.47
N ASN A 210 -0.29 -7.54 0.17
CA ASN A 210 0.85 -7.52 1.10
C ASN A 210 1.25 -6.08 1.49
N ASP A 211 1.71 -5.88 2.72
CA ASP A 211 2.21 -4.59 3.21
C ASP A 211 3.51 -4.10 2.53
N ASN A 212 4.27 -5.00 1.88
CA ASN A 212 5.45 -4.67 1.08
C ASN A 212 5.16 -4.33 -0.39
N PHE A 213 3.94 -3.87 -0.68
CA PHE A 213 3.49 -3.49 -2.02
C PHE A 213 4.29 -2.33 -2.60
N ASN A 214 4.42 -2.29 -3.93
CA ASN A 214 4.91 -1.11 -4.68
C ASN A 214 3.85 -0.53 -5.63
N MET A 215 2.79 -1.29 -5.93
CA MET A 215 1.72 -0.91 -6.85
C MET A 215 0.36 -0.76 -6.12
N PRO A 216 0.09 0.39 -5.47
CA PRO A 216 -1.22 0.65 -4.90
C PRO A 216 -2.25 0.89 -6.01
N ILE A 217 -3.28 0.04 -6.06
CA ILE A 217 -4.44 0.21 -6.94
C ILE A 217 -5.58 0.80 -6.12
N SER A 218 -6.02 1.99 -6.46
CA SER A 218 -7.04 2.71 -5.68
C SER A 218 -8.33 2.83 -6.47
N ILE A 219 -9.44 2.35 -5.92
CA ILE A 219 -10.77 2.48 -6.51
C ILE A 219 -11.72 3.16 -5.52
N PHE A 220 -12.75 3.80 -6.03
CA PHE A 220 -13.74 4.55 -5.26
C PHE A 220 -15.09 3.87 -5.37
N HIS A 221 -15.73 3.59 -4.23
CA HIS A 221 -17.06 2.99 -4.16
C HIS A 221 -18.08 4.02 -3.69
N LYS A 222 -19.16 4.15 -4.45
CA LYS A 222 -20.32 4.97 -4.09
C LYS A 222 -21.55 4.47 -4.84
N ASP A 223 -22.70 4.42 -4.17
CA ASP A 223 -24.00 4.12 -4.79
C ASP A 223 -24.00 2.80 -5.59
N ASN A 224 -23.35 1.76 -5.04
CA ASN A 224 -23.12 0.46 -5.68
C ASN A 224 -22.33 0.52 -7.00
N HIS A 225 -21.52 1.54 -7.21
CA HIS A 225 -20.67 1.69 -8.38
C HIS A 225 -19.20 1.87 -7.99
N PHE A 226 -18.29 1.36 -8.83
CA PHE A 226 -16.85 1.50 -8.65
C PHE A 226 -16.22 2.35 -9.76
N ASP A 227 -15.53 3.41 -9.35
CA ASP A 227 -14.65 4.21 -10.21
C ASP A 227 -13.18 3.90 -9.91
N GLY A 228 -12.28 4.09 -10.88
CA GLY A 228 -10.85 4.11 -10.60
C GLY A 228 -10.42 5.42 -9.96
N ILE A 229 -9.30 5.45 -9.23
CA ILE A 229 -8.72 6.69 -8.66
C ILE A 229 -7.35 6.94 -9.29
N ARG A 230 -7.20 8.06 -10.01
CA ARG A 230 -5.90 8.45 -10.60
C ARG A 230 -4.93 8.98 -9.55
N PHE A 231 -5.45 9.70 -8.56
CA PHE A 231 -4.63 10.37 -7.55
C PHE A 231 -5.40 10.58 -6.24
N VAL A 232 -5.20 9.65 -5.29
CA VAL A 232 -5.91 9.63 -3.99
C VAL A 232 -5.74 10.93 -3.20
N GLY A 233 -4.53 11.47 -3.12
CA GLY A 233 -4.30 12.73 -2.39
C GLY A 233 -5.18 13.87 -2.92
N GLY A 234 -5.30 13.97 -4.24
CA GLY A 234 -6.11 14.99 -4.91
C GLY A 234 -7.61 14.86 -4.64
N MET A 235 -8.10 13.67 -4.27
CA MET A 235 -9.51 13.49 -3.88
C MET A 235 -9.85 14.31 -2.64
N PHE A 236 -8.91 14.43 -1.71
CA PHE A 236 -9.08 15.16 -0.44
C PHE A 236 -8.50 16.58 -0.47
N GLY A 237 -8.26 17.10 -1.69
CA GLY A 237 -7.83 18.48 -1.97
C GLY A 237 -6.61 18.55 -2.89
N LEU A 238 -6.60 19.56 -3.78
CA LEU A 238 -5.71 19.66 -4.94
C LEU A 238 -4.20 19.52 -4.65
N LYS A 239 -3.73 19.94 -3.48
CA LYS A 239 -2.31 19.93 -3.09
C LYS A 239 -1.93 18.80 -2.14
N HIS A 240 -2.86 17.90 -1.81
CA HIS A 240 -2.58 16.78 -0.92
C HIS A 240 -1.98 15.61 -1.68
N LYS A 241 -1.06 14.93 -1.02
CA LYS A 241 -0.55 13.59 -1.33
C LYS A 241 -1.15 12.61 -0.33
N TYR A 242 -1.07 11.33 -0.62
CA TYR A 242 -1.56 10.28 0.27
C TYR A 242 -0.46 9.25 0.53
N CYS A 243 -0.29 8.87 1.79
CA CYS A 243 0.60 7.76 2.18
C CYS A 243 -0.25 6.53 2.43
N PHE A 244 -0.10 5.50 1.60
CA PHE A 244 -0.84 4.24 1.73
C PHE A 244 -0.43 3.40 2.94
N THR A 245 0.77 3.63 3.49
CA THR A 245 1.31 2.85 4.61
C THR A 245 0.78 3.31 5.96
N CYS A 246 0.66 4.63 6.16
CA CYS A 246 0.08 5.17 7.39
C CYS A 246 -1.35 5.69 7.20
N GLU A 247 -1.90 5.58 5.98
CA GLU A 247 -3.25 5.99 5.61
C GLU A 247 -3.57 7.44 6.01
N LYS A 248 -2.65 8.35 5.68
CA LYS A 248 -2.79 9.79 5.95
C LYS A 248 -2.46 10.62 4.72
N LYS A 249 -3.26 11.67 4.52
CA LYS A 249 -2.92 12.74 3.58
C LYS A 249 -1.88 13.70 4.17
N PHE A 250 -1.10 14.33 3.30
CA PHE A 250 -0.11 15.33 3.68
C PHE A 250 0.14 16.28 2.51
N ARG A 251 0.55 17.53 2.76
CA ARG A 251 0.84 18.48 1.66
C ARG A 251 2.31 18.43 1.27
N LYS A 252 3.19 18.40 2.27
CA LYS A 252 4.65 18.39 2.05
C LYS A 252 5.26 17.21 2.79
N SER A 253 6.28 16.57 2.20
CA SER A 253 6.92 15.40 2.82
C SER A 253 7.51 15.68 4.20
N LYS A 254 7.90 16.95 4.47
CA LYS A 254 8.40 17.41 5.77
C LYS A 254 7.36 17.44 6.90
N GLU A 255 6.07 17.35 6.57
CA GLU A 255 4.96 17.26 7.54
C GLU A 255 4.66 15.80 7.90
N HIS A 256 5.28 14.86 7.20
CA HIS A 256 5.02 13.44 7.39
C HIS A 256 5.70 12.90 8.65
N ASP A 257 5.10 11.87 9.24
CA ASP A 257 5.64 11.23 10.44
C ASP A 257 7.01 10.60 10.15
N LEU A 258 8.03 10.99 10.93
CA LEU A 258 9.40 10.47 10.84
C LEU A 258 9.51 8.98 11.18
N LYS A 259 8.49 8.42 11.84
CA LYS A 259 8.38 6.99 12.15
C LYS A 259 7.72 6.17 11.03
N CYS A 260 7.17 6.82 10.00
CA CYS A 260 6.52 6.08 8.91
C CYS A 260 7.52 5.19 8.17
N LYS A 261 7.17 3.91 8.00
CA LYS A 261 8.01 2.91 7.30
C LYS A 261 8.28 3.30 5.84
N SER A 262 7.33 4.00 5.22
CA SER A 262 7.43 4.47 3.84
C SER A 262 8.07 5.85 3.69
N LEU A 263 8.80 6.33 4.70
CA LEU A 263 9.63 7.52 4.62
C LEU A 263 11.10 7.14 4.46
N CYS A 264 11.77 7.68 3.45
CA CYS A 264 13.22 7.65 3.41
C CYS A 264 13.79 8.79 4.27
N ARG A 265 14.48 8.45 5.37
CA ARG A 265 15.10 9.43 6.29
C ARG A 265 16.27 10.21 5.67
N LEU A 266 16.86 9.68 4.61
CA LEU A 266 17.95 10.34 3.89
C LEU A 266 17.42 11.48 3.01
N CYS A 267 16.62 11.16 2.00
CA CYS A 267 16.11 12.16 1.05
C CYS A 267 14.76 12.80 1.44
N GLY A 268 14.07 12.30 2.47
CA GLY A 268 12.77 12.81 2.92
C GLY A 268 11.59 12.45 2.01
N ARG A 269 11.78 11.58 1.00
CA ARG A 269 10.70 11.11 0.12
C ARG A 269 9.80 10.12 0.86
N VAL A 270 8.50 10.20 0.57
CA VAL A 270 7.47 9.30 1.10
C VAL A 270 6.87 8.51 -0.07
N GLY A 271 6.74 7.19 0.08
CA GLY A 271 6.12 6.31 -0.93
C GLY A 271 6.25 4.83 -0.59
N SER A 272 5.48 3.99 -1.26
CA SER A 272 5.47 2.52 -1.08
C SER A 272 6.85 1.89 -1.30
N GLU A 273 7.64 2.39 -2.25
CA GLU A 273 9.01 1.92 -2.53
C GLU A 273 10.09 2.52 -1.61
N ARG A 274 9.71 3.01 -0.43
CA ARG A 274 10.63 3.61 0.53
C ARG A 274 10.68 2.76 1.81
N PRO A 275 11.83 2.74 2.53
CA PRO A 275 13.02 3.58 2.38
C PRO A 275 13.84 3.27 1.11
N CYS A 276 14.69 4.22 0.68
CA CYS A 276 15.56 3.97 -0.47
C CYS A 276 16.54 2.84 -0.14
N VAL A 277 16.63 1.84 -1.02
CA VAL A 277 17.55 0.71 -0.88
C VAL A 277 18.93 1.08 -1.42
N ALA A 278 19.98 0.54 -0.82
CA ALA A 278 21.36 0.67 -1.30
C ALA A 278 21.50 0.07 -2.71
N THR A 279 22.42 0.60 -3.52
CA THR A 279 22.64 0.13 -4.89
C THR A 279 24.13 -0.08 -5.13
N GLY A 280 24.54 -1.36 -5.14
CA GLY A 280 25.95 -1.75 -5.25
C GLY A 280 26.81 -1.05 -4.20
N ASP A 281 28.01 -0.62 -4.62
CA ASP A 281 28.97 0.09 -3.77
C ASP A 281 28.80 1.62 -3.83
N PHE A 282 27.63 2.11 -4.25
CA PHE A 282 27.40 3.55 -4.32
C PHE A 282 27.53 4.18 -2.92
N TYR A 283 28.37 5.21 -2.82
CA TYR A 283 28.52 6.00 -1.61
C TYR A 283 28.74 7.47 -1.95
N LYS A 284 27.90 8.35 -1.39
CA LYS A 284 28.12 9.82 -1.40
C LYS A 284 27.71 10.44 -0.08
N LYS A 285 28.61 11.23 0.51
CA LYS A 285 28.32 12.11 1.65
C LYS A 285 27.90 13.48 1.13
N CYS A 286 26.88 14.08 1.75
CA CYS A 286 26.52 15.48 1.51
C CYS A 286 27.28 16.37 2.49
N ASP A 287 28.04 17.33 1.98
CA ASP A 287 28.90 18.20 2.81
C ASP A 287 28.10 19.16 3.71
N GLU A 288 26.88 19.53 3.31
CA GLU A 288 26.05 20.47 4.08
C GLU A 288 25.35 19.83 5.30
N CYS A 289 24.89 18.58 5.15
CA CYS A 289 24.10 17.89 6.19
C CYS A 289 24.77 16.65 6.79
N GLY A 290 25.95 16.28 6.29
CA GLY A 290 26.71 15.11 6.73
C GLY A 290 26.09 13.77 6.35
N LYS A 291 24.94 13.76 5.64
CA LYS A 291 24.22 12.53 5.33
C LYS A 291 24.95 11.68 4.31
N ILE A 292 24.98 10.38 4.58
CA ILE A 292 25.55 9.36 3.70
C ILE A 292 24.43 8.71 2.89
N TYR A 293 24.59 8.69 1.57
CA TYR A 293 23.67 8.09 0.62
C TYR A 293 24.28 6.87 -0.02
N LEU A 294 23.55 5.76 0.03
CA LEU A 294 23.93 4.48 -0.57
C LEU A 294 23.24 4.23 -1.92
N ASN A 295 22.58 5.26 -2.46
CA ASN A 295 21.80 5.19 -3.69
C ASN A 295 21.89 6.52 -4.44
N GLY A 296 22.29 6.46 -5.72
CA GLY A 296 22.47 7.63 -6.57
C GLY A 296 21.19 8.42 -6.83
N GLU A 297 20.06 7.73 -7.05
CA GLU A 297 18.74 8.38 -7.21
C GLU A 297 18.34 9.13 -5.93
N CYS A 298 18.60 8.53 -4.77
CA CYS A 298 18.36 9.13 -3.46
C CYS A 298 19.22 10.40 -3.26
N PHE A 299 20.50 10.34 -3.61
CA PHE A 299 21.42 11.47 -3.51
C PHE A 299 21.07 12.61 -4.48
N ASN A 300 20.79 12.27 -5.74
CA ASN A 300 20.43 13.25 -6.77
C ASN A 300 19.12 13.97 -6.43
N HIS A 301 18.11 13.25 -5.93
CA HIS A 301 16.89 13.88 -5.44
C HIS A 301 17.18 14.81 -4.26
N HIS A 302 17.98 14.36 -3.31
CA HIS A 302 18.37 15.17 -2.16
C HIS A 302 19.03 16.49 -2.59
N LYS A 303 20.04 16.43 -3.49
CA LYS A 303 20.73 17.61 -4.02
C LYS A 303 19.76 18.61 -4.67
N LYS A 304 18.83 18.14 -5.49
CA LYS A 304 17.81 19.00 -6.14
C LYS A 304 16.83 19.63 -5.15
N SER A 305 16.59 18.98 -4.02
CA SER A 305 15.63 19.43 -3.00
C SER A 305 16.21 20.39 -1.96
N SER A 306 17.54 20.51 -1.87
CA SER A 306 18.29 21.33 -0.89
C SER A 306 17.73 21.29 0.54
N ASN A 307 17.22 20.13 0.99
CA ASN A 307 16.62 19.94 2.31
C ASN A 307 17.64 19.75 3.46
N CYS A 308 18.91 20.10 3.25
CA CYS A 308 20.01 19.95 4.19
C CYS A 308 19.74 20.62 5.55
N ARG A 309 18.92 21.67 5.56
CA ARG A 309 18.58 22.44 6.77
C ARG A 309 17.58 21.74 7.71
N GLN A 310 16.89 20.68 7.26
CA GLN A 310 15.84 20.05 8.08
C GLN A 310 16.37 18.94 8.99
N THR A 311 17.42 18.24 8.57
CA THR A 311 17.92 17.04 9.25
C THR A 311 19.40 16.90 8.97
N LYS A 312 20.18 16.54 9.98
CA LYS A 312 21.62 16.27 9.86
C LYS A 312 21.95 14.88 10.37
N GLN A 313 23.05 14.30 9.89
CA GLN A 313 23.57 13.01 10.36
C GLN A 313 24.75 13.22 11.30
N CYS A 314 24.78 12.47 12.40
CA CYS A 314 25.91 12.44 13.31
C CYS A 314 27.11 11.76 12.66
N ASP A 315 28.26 12.42 12.62
CA ASP A 315 29.49 11.79 12.14
C ASP A 315 29.97 10.66 13.07
N LYS A 316 29.66 10.72 14.38
CA LYS A 316 30.10 9.71 15.36
C LYS A 316 29.18 8.48 15.45
N CYS A 317 27.86 8.68 15.49
CA CYS A 317 26.91 7.58 15.69
C CYS A 317 26.01 7.30 14.48
N GLY A 318 26.14 8.05 13.39
CA GLY A 318 25.37 7.85 12.15
C GLY A 318 23.88 8.18 12.25
N VAL A 319 23.37 8.60 13.40
CA VAL A 319 21.94 8.89 13.56
C VAL A 319 21.57 10.21 12.88
N ILE A 320 20.42 10.19 12.21
CA ILE A 320 19.80 11.35 11.58
C ILE A 320 18.81 11.97 12.55
N TRP A 321 19.00 13.23 12.90
CA TRP A 321 18.11 14.00 13.79
C TRP A 321 17.40 15.12 13.05
N SER A 322 16.29 15.61 13.62
CA SER A 322 15.55 16.75 13.10
C SER A 322 16.07 18.06 13.70
N MET A 323 16.45 19.01 12.86
CA MET A 323 16.85 20.35 13.32
C MET A 323 15.69 21.14 13.96
N LYS A 324 14.43 20.74 13.75
CA LYS A 324 13.27 21.37 14.40
C LYS A 324 13.04 20.86 15.82
N ASN A 325 13.29 19.57 16.05
CA ASN A 325 13.11 18.93 17.35
C ASN A 325 14.41 18.84 18.13
N TYR A 326 15.45 19.58 17.73
CA TYR A 326 16.80 19.41 18.26
C TYR A 326 16.85 19.55 19.79
N LYS A 327 16.01 20.39 20.41
CA LYS A 327 15.96 20.52 21.89
C LYS A 327 15.46 19.23 22.55
N ARG A 328 14.34 18.68 22.08
CA ARG A 328 13.75 17.41 22.55
C ARG A 328 14.61 16.19 22.20
N GLU A 329 15.28 16.21 21.07
CA GLU A 329 16.20 15.15 20.63
C GLU A 329 17.58 15.28 21.30
N ALA A 330 18.01 16.47 21.71
CA ALA A 330 19.23 16.68 22.51
C ALA A 330 19.05 16.27 23.98
N GLU A 331 17.85 16.44 24.54
CA GLU A 331 17.48 15.90 25.86
C GLU A 331 17.54 14.37 25.89
N LYS A 332 17.20 13.71 24.77
CA LYS A 332 17.58 12.31 24.52
C LYS A 332 19.06 12.26 24.18
N LYS A 333 19.93 12.34 25.20
CA LYS A 333 21.39 12.21 25.05
C LYS A 333 21.69 11.12 24.02
N HIS A 334 22.25 11.51 22.88
CA HIS A 334 22.78 10.56 21.92
C HIS A 334 23.81 9.68 22.63
N VAL A 335 23.89 8.38 22.30
CA VAL A 335 24.87 7.46 22.89
C VAL A 335 26.30 8.01 22.79
N CYS A 336 26.58 8.87 21.80
CA CYS A 336 27.89 9.50 21.57
C CYS A 336 28.12 10.87 22.22
N GLY A 337 27.15 11.43 22.96
CA GLY A 337 27.32 12.67 23.75
C GLY A 337 27.53 13.98 22.96
N GLN A 338 27.42 13.98 21.62
CA GLN A 338 27.56 15.23 20.84
C GLN A 338 26.42 16.21 21.13
N LYS A 339 26.79 17.44 21.52
CA LYS A 339 25.87 18.58 21.60
C LYS A 339 25.74 19.24 20.23
N VAL A 340 24.53 19.72 19.92
CA VAL A 340 24.18 20.37 18.66
C VAL A 340 25.01 21.64 18.47
N VAL A 341 25.86 21.69 17.44
CA VAL A 341 26.52 22.93 17.03
C VAL A 341 25.58 23.66 16.07
N SER A 342 24.87 24.66 16.57
CA SER A 342 24.10 25.58 15.74
C SER A 342 25.05 26.58 15.08
N ASN A 343 25.66 26.23 13.96
CA ASN A 343 26.28 27.23 13.09
C ASN A 343 25.17 27.99 12.34
N LEU A 344 24.46 28.85 13.09
CA LEU A 344 23.78 30.03 12.58
C LEU A 344 24.66 31.23 12.95
N SER A 345 25.89 31.27 12.44
CA SER A 345 26.65 32.51 12.44
C SER A 345 26.03 33.42 11.39
N THR A 346 25.23 34.37 11.88
CA THR A 346 24.94 35.64 11.22
C THR A 346 26.22 36.21 10.63
N VAL A 347 26.29 36.29 9.30
CA VAL A 347 27.23 37.20 8.62
C VAL A 347 26.66 38.60 8.83
N SER A 348 27.07 39.23 9.92
CA SER A 348 26.98 40.67 10.10
C SER A 348 28.18 41.28 9.37
N GLN A 349 27.97 41.79 8.16
CA GLN A 349 28.90 42.74 7.56
C GLN A 349 28.77 44.08 8.30
N ARG A 350 29.79 44.42 9.09
CA ARG A 350 30.23 45.79 9.34
C ARG A 350 31.76 45.77 9.27
N GLY A 351 32.30 46.64 8.43
CA GLY A 351 33.69 46.78 8.06
C GLY A 351 33.73 47.53 6.75
#